data_AF-A0A1G2E6Y3-F1
#
_entry.id   AF-A0A1G2E6Y3-F1
#
_cell.length_a   1.000
_cell.length_b   1.000
_cell.length_c   1.000
_cell.angle_alpha   90.00
_cell.angle_beta   90.00
_cell.angle_gamma   90.00
#
_symmetry.space_group_name_H-M   'P 1'
#
loop_
_entity.id
_entity.type
_entity.pdbx_description
1 polymer ?
#
loop_
_entity_poly.entity_id
_entity_poly.type
_entity_poly.pdbx_seq_one_letter_code
_entity_poly.pdbx_strand_id
1 'polypeptide(L)'
;MRITFQSQENIQNIMRHCGYFFIKQEQNELAFVRPLSSAGSGYPRFHIYVNMEKFPHETQINLHLDQKKPVYRGTTAHSGEYEGEIVEKETKRIKQILGL
;
A
#
# COMPACT_ATOMS: atom_id res chain seq x y z
N MET A 1 3.43 5.37 -4.96
CA MET A 1 3.38 6.73 -4.37
C MET A 1 3.78 6.66 -2.90
N ARG A 2 4.56 7.64 -2.42
CA ARG A 2 5.09 7.66 -1.04
C ARG A 2 4.26 8.59 -0.16
N ILE A 3 3.97 8.16 1.07
CA ILE A 3 3.31 8.96 2.11
C ILE A 3 4.16 8.87 3.37
N THR A 4 4.37 10.00 4.03
CA THR A 4 5.10 10.09 5.29
C THR A 4 4.21 10.75 6.35
N PHE A 5 4.17 10.19 7.56
CA PHE A 5 3.40 10.72 8.68
C PHE A 5 4.00 10.31 10.02
N GLN A 6 3.56 10.94 11.10
CA GLN A 6 3.98 10.60 12.47
C GLN A 6 2.76 10.10 13.24
N SER A 7 2.89 8.95 13.93
CA SER A 7 1.82 8.44 14.78
C SER A 7 2.40 7.48 15.82
N GLN A 8 1.90 7.59 17.06
CA GLN A 8 2.21 6.64 18.13
C GLN A 8 1.29 5.41 18.11
N GLU A 9 0.25 5.41 17.27
CA GLU A 9 -0.66 4.28 17.14
C GLU A 9 0.04 3.09 16.49
N ASN A 10 -0.35 1.87 16.91
CA ASN A 10 0.15 0.64 16.30
C ASN A 10 -0.12 0.63 14.78
N ILE A 11 0.93 0.39 13.99
CA ILE A 11 0.87 0.39 12.53
C ILE A 11 -0.20 -0.55 11.94
N GLN A 12 -0.46 -1.70 12.57
CA GLN A 12 -1.49 -2.62 12.12
C GLN A 12 -2.89 -2.03 12.28
N ASN A 13 -3.14 -1.28 13.36
CA ASN A 13 -4.41 -0.59 13.55
C ASN A 13 -4.58 0.53 12.52
N ILE A 14 -3.54 1.33 12.28
CA ILE A 14 -3.52 2.37 11.25
C ILE A 14 -3.88 1.77 9.87
N MET A 15 -3.21 0.68 9.48
CA MET A 15 -3.47 0.01 8.20
C MET A 15 -4.88 -0.58 8.14
N ARG A 16 -5.37 -1.17 9.24
CA ARG A 16 -6.74 -1.67 9.33
C ARG A 16 -7.78 -0.55 9.17
N HIS A 17 -7.56 0.62 9.79
CA HIS A 17 -8.43 1.79 9.60
C HIS A 17 -8.40 2.29 8.15
N CYS A 18 -7.26 2.15 7.48
CA CYS A 18 -7.16 2.41 6.04
C CYS A 18 -7.79 1.30 5.17
N GLY A 19 -8.27 0.18 5.74
CA GLY A 19 -8.88 -0.93 5.01
C GLY A 19 -7.87 -1.91 4.39
N TYR A 20 -6.65 -1.95 4.91
CA TYR A 20 -5.59 -2.83 4.47
C TYR A 20 -5.42 -4.03 5.42
N PHE A 21 -5.11 -5.19 4.85
CA PHE A 21 -4.86 -6.44 5.55
C PHE A 21 -3.38 -6.77 5.56
N PHE A 22 -2.87 -7.23 6.69
CA PHE A 22 -1.49 -7.69 6.82
C PHE A 22 -1.24 -8.94 5.97
N ILE A 23 -0.14 -8.96 5.22
CA ILE A 23 0.31 -10.16 4.48
C ILE A 23 1.52 -10.78 5.16
N LYS A 24 2.59 -10.00 5.34
CA LYS A 24 3.88 -10.52 5.81
C LYS A 24 4.75 -9.40 6.36
N GLN A 25 5.77 -9.81 7.10
CA GLN A 25 6.88 -8.97 7.52
C GLN A 25 8.18 -9.57 6.98
N GLU A 26 9.01 -8.75 6.37
CA GLU A 26 10.37 -9.11 5.96
C GLU A 26 11.34 -8.10 6.55
N GLN A 27 12.19 -8.55 7.48
CA GLN A 27 13.13 -7.70 8.21
C GLN A 27 12.41 -6.50 8.88
N ASN A 28 12.68 -5.29 8.41
CA ASN A 28 12.14 -4.02 8.91
C ASN A 28 11.00 -3.47 8.04
N GLU A 29 10.45 -4.27 7.13
CA GLU A 29 9.37 -3.87 6.24
C GLU A 29 8.11 -4.72 6.47
N LEU A 30 6.97 -4.05 6.61
CA LEU A 30 5.66 -4.69 6.72
C LEU A 30 4.89 -4.53 5.42
N ALA A 31 4.29 -5.61 4.94
CA ALA A 31 3.50 -5.63 3.72
C ALA A 31 2.01 -5.76 4.04
N PHE A 32 1.21 -4.88 3.44
CA PHE A 32 -0.24 -4.87 3.57
C PHE A 32 -0.93 -4.76 2.21
N VAL A 33 -2.12 -5.33 2.06
CA VAL A 33 -2.89 -5.24 0.81
C VAL A 33 -4.33 -4.85 1.00
N ARG A 34 -4.91 -4.27 -0.05
CA ARG A 34 -6.34 -4.03 -0.18
C ARG A 34 -6.81 -4.38 -1.60
N PRO A 35 -7.53 -5.50 -1.80
CA PRO A 35 -8.09 -5.86 -3.10
C PRO A 35 -9.07 -4.80 -3.61
N LEU A 36 -9.02 -4.49 -4.91
CA LEU A 36 -9.97 -3.58 -5.58
C LEU A 36 -11.22 -4.30 -6.10
N SER A 37 -11.14 -5.61 -6.31
CA SER A 37 -12.27 -6.44 -6.72
C SER A 37 -12.40 -7.66 -5.82
N SER A 38 -13.64 -8.12 -5.65
CA SER A 38 -13.97 -9.36 -4.94
C SER A 38 -13.76 -10.61 -5.82
N ALA A 39 -13.30 -10.47 -7.06
CA ALA A 39 -13.21 -11.56 -8.02
C ALA A 39 -11.93 -12.39 -7.82
N GLY A 40 -12.14 -13.66 -7.42
CA GLY A 40 -11.31 -14.89 -7.43
C GLY A 40 -9.78 -14.88 -7.40
N SER A 41 -9.10 -13.93 -8.06
CA SER A 41 -7.64 -13.89 -8.17
C SER A 41 -6.95 -13.08 -7.09
N GLY A 42 -7.67 -12.18 -6.41
CA GLY A 42 -7.11 -11.23 -5.45
C GLY A 42 -6.37 -10.04 -6.08
N TYR A 43 -6.49 -9.85 -7.40
CA TYR A 43 -5.97 -8.71 -8.16
C TYR A 43 -7.10 -8.05 -9.00
N PRO A 44 -7.01 -6.76 -9.37
CA PRO A 44 -5.99 -5.83 -8.93
C PRO A 44 -6.10 -5.51 -7.44
N ARG A 45 -4.98 -5.17 -6.80
CA ARG A 45 -4.94 -4.83 -5.36
C ARG A 45 -3.95 -3.71 -5.10
N PHE A 46 -4.27 -2.88 -4.12
CA PHE A 46 -3.28 -1.99 -3.55
C PHE A 46 -2.32 -2.78 -2.67
N HIS A 47 -1.05 -2.40 -2.71
CA HIS A 47 0.01 -2.97 -1.90
C HIS A 47 0.75 -1.82 -1.20
N ILE A 48 0.81 -1.88 0.11
CA ILE A 48 1.57 -0.95 0.94
C ILE A 48 2.74 -1.69 1.57
N TYR A 49 3.93 -1.10 1.40
CA TYR A 49 5.10 -1.42 2.18
C TYR A 49 5.32 -0.33 3.22
N VAL A 50 5.46 -0.71 4.49
CA VAL A 50 5.78 0.19 5.61
C VAL A 50 7.21 -0.06 6.04
N ASN A 51 8.05 0.96 5.97
CA ASN A 51 9.39 0.91 6.57
C ASN A 51 9.28 1.25 8.07
N MET A 52 9.78 0.35 8.92
CA MET A 52 9.70 0.44 10.38
C MET A 52 10.95 1.08 11.03
N GLU A 53 11.99 1.42 10.28
CA GLU A 53 13.28 1.89 10.81
C GLU A 53 13.17 3.20 11.61
N LYS A 54 12.21 4.05 11.25
CA LYS A 54 11.99 5.35 11.87
C LYS A 54 10.67 5.47 12.64
N PHE A 55 9.91 4.37 12.74
CA PHE A 55 8.67 4.35 13.51
C PHE A 55 8.97 4.49 15.02
N PRO A 56 8.20 5.27 15.81
CA PRO A 56 7.01 6.06 15.46
C PRO A 56 7.28 7.50 15.02
N HIS A 57 8.54 7.95 15.02
CA HIS A 57 8.92 9.34 14.75
C HIS A 57 8.71 9.78 13.30
N GLU A 58 8.88 8.87 12.36
CA GLU A 58 8.63 9.11 10.94
C GLU A 58 8.23 7.77 10.30
N THR A 59 6.95 7.62 9.97
CA THR A 59 6.42 6.43 9.30
C THR A 59 6.37 6.71 7.80
N GLN A 60 7.11 5.93 7.03
CA GLN A 60 7.09 5.99 5.58
C GLN A 60 6.36 4.78 5.01
N ILE A 61 5.36 5.05 4.17
CA ILE A 61 4.66 4.01 3.41
C ILE A 61 4.80 4.23 1.91
N ASN A 62 4.97 3.13 1.17
CA ASN A 62 5.03 3.12 -0.29
C ASN A 62 3.82 2.34 -0.82
N LEU A 63 2.92 3.03 -1.53
CA LEU A 63 1.71 2.48 -2.13
C LEU A 63 1.95 2.12 -3.62
N HIS A 64 1.55 0.91 -4.00
CA HIS A 64 1.59 0.39 -5.36
C HIS A 64 0.24 -0.21 -5.74
N LEU A 65 -0.04 -0.28 -7.05
CA LEU A 65 -1.18 -1.02 -7.60
C LEU A 65 -0.67 -2.27 -8.32
N ASP A 66 -0.90 -3.44 -7.73
CA ASP A 66 -0.59 -4.71 -8.38
C ASP A 66 -1.76 -5.06 -9.33
N GLN A 67 -1.56 -5.01 -10.65
CA GLN A 67 -2.63 -5.34 -11.61
C GLN A 67 -2.88 -6.83 -11.80
N LYS A 68 -1.82 -7.64 -11.71
CA LYS A 68 -1.87 -9.09 -11.93
C LYS A 68 -0.95 -9.76 -10.91
N LYS A 69 -1.20 -11.05 -10.64
CA LYS A 69 -0.24 -11.87 -9.88
C LYS A 69 1.12 -11.79 -10.57
N PRO A 70 2.22 -11.51 -9.85
CA PRO A 70 3.54 -11.45 -10.46
C PRO A 70 3.83 -12.80 -11.13
N VAL A 71 3.92 -12.79 -12.45
CA VAL A 71 4.45 -13.89 -13.24
C VAL A 71 5.89 -13.49 -13.51
N TYR A 72 6.86 -14.24 -12.96
CA TYR A 72 8.29 -14.03 -13.25
C TYR A 72 8.58 -14.39 -14.72
N ARG A 73 8.18 -13.52 -15.65
CA ARG A 73 8.60 -13.51 -17.05
C ARG A 73 8.79 -12.05 -17.44
N GLY A 74 10.06 -11.68 -17.62
CA GLY A 74 10.47 -10.31 -17.88
C GLY A 74 9.81 -9.74 -19.12
N THR A 75 8.87 -8.81 -18.92
CA THR A 75 8.57 -7.77 -19.88
C THR A 75 7.86 -6.63 -19.16
N THR A 76 8.36 -5.41 -19.36
CA THR A 76 7.82 -4.18 -18.83
C THR A 76 6.53 -3.85 -19.60
N ALA A 77 5.37 -4.09 -19.00
CA ALA A 77 4.09 -3.71 -19.59
C ALA A 77 3.78 -2.25 -19.24
N HIS A 78 3.62 -1.42 -20.28
CA HIS A 78 3.28 0.00 -20.25
C HIS A 78 1.84 0.27 -19.75
N SER A 79 1.56 -0.01 -18.47
CA SER A 79 0.25 0.23 -17.84
C SER A 79 0.15 1.56 -17.05
N GLY A 80 1.09 2.50 -17.24
CA GLY A 80 1.41 3.53 -16.25
C GLY A 80 0.44 4.70 -16.06
N GLU A 81 -0.41 5.07 -17.04
CA GLU A 81 -1.21 6.31 -16.92
C GLU A 81 -2.42 6.16 -15.98
N TYR A 82 -3.23 5.11 -16.15
CA TYR A 82 -4.38 4.85 -15.28
C TYR A 82 -3.95 4.38 -13.88
N GLU A 83 -2.79 3.72 -13.76
CA GLU A 83 -2.21 3.36 -12.47
C GLU A 83 -1.91 4.59 -11.62
N GLY A 84 -1.39 5.66 -12.25
CA GLY A 84 -1.13 6.93 -11.59
C GLY A 84 -2.38 7.50 -10.93
N GLU A 85 -3.45 7.69 -11.71
CA GLU A 85 -4.69 8.30 -11.20
C GLU A 85 -5.34 7.46 -10.07
N ILE A 86 -5.34 6.14 -10.21
CA ILE A 86 -5.91 5.23 -9.21
C ILE A 86 -5.08 5.28 -7.91
N VAL A 87 -3.75 5.25 -8.01
CA VAL A 87 -2.84 5.33 -6.85
C VAL A 87 -2.90 6.71 -6.19
N GLU A 88 -3.09 7.78 -6.97
CA GLU A 88 -3.27 9.14 -6.44
C GLU A 88 -4.59 9.29 -5.67
N LYS A 89 -5.70 8.79 -6.22
CA LYS A 89 -7.00 8.77 -5.54
C LYS A 89 -6.92 8.02 -4.22
N GLU A 90 -6.25 6.86 -4.22
CA GLU A 90 -6.07 6.08 -3.01
C GLU A 90 -5.14 6.77 -2.00
N THR A 91 -4.08 7.43 -2.47
CA THR A 91 -3.22 8.24 -1.60
C THR A 91 -3.99 9.38 -0.95
N LYS A 92 -4.85 10.09 -1.70
CA LYS A 92 -5.72 11.13 -1.15
C LYS A 92 -6.66 10.56 -0.07
N ARG A 93 -7.26 9.40 -0.31
CA ARG A 93 -8.12 8.72 0.66
C ARG A 93 -7.36 8.36 1.95
N ILE A 94 -6.15 7.80 1.84
CA ILE A 94 -5.33 7.47 3.01
C ILE A 94 -4.99 8.73 3.80
N LYS A 95 -4.58 9.81 3.13
CA LYS A 95 -4.30 11.09 3.79
C LYS A 95 -5.51 11.63 4.55
N GLN A 96 -6.69 11.60 3.94
CA GLN A 96 -7.93 12.02 4.60
C GLN A 96 -8.24 11.20 5.86
N ILE A 97 -8.05 9.88 5.82
CA ILE A 97 -8.26 9.00 7.00
C ILE A 97 -7.27 9.31 8.12
N LEU A 98 -6.02 9.64 7.75
CA LEU A 98 -4.95 9.97 8.71
C LEU A 98 -4.97 11.44 9.16
N GLY A 99 -5.85 12.29 8.62
CA GLY A 99 -5.89 13.72 8.92
C GLY A 99 -4.71 14.53 8.38
N LEU A 100 -4.14 14.12 7.23
CA LEU A 100 -3.01 14.76 6.54
C LEU A 100 -3.44 15.68 5.40
#